data_AF-A0A7W8YR95-F1
#
_entry.id   AF-A0A7W8YR95-F1
#
_cell.length_a   1.000
_cell.length_b   1.000
_cell.length_c   1.000
_cell.angle_alpha   90.00
_cell.angle_beta   90.00
_cell.angle_gamma   90.00
#
_symmetry.space_group_name_H-M   'P 1'
#
loop_
_entity.id
_entity.type
_entity.pdbx_description
1 polymer ?
#
loop_
_entity_poly.entity_id
_entity_poly.type
_entity_poly.pdbx_seq_one_letter_code
_entity_poly.pdbx_strand_id
1 'polypeptide(L)'
;MKIEAIELLSNNIIETEQFYNNVLNIKTNSKNENEVSFLIGTTKVSFQTSTVERPNYHLAFDIPNNKLEEAFKWLEQRTTVLPVTDDSQFSSFEAWNAKSFYFYDNNGNLLELICRFDTDHQSDVAFDSNSILYVSEIGIVTSDVHSTAEELISQYGLDYYVKQPKTENFAVIGDENGLLILVTPDRNWFPTTKKAQAFEAKVQLSTADRAYQELFIK
;
A
#
# COMPACT_ATOMS: atom_id res chain seq x y z
N MET A 1 -8.68 6.54 -10.21
CA MET A 1 -7.32 6.06 -10.53
C MET A 1 -7.25 4.62 -10.05
N LYS A 2 -6.50 3.73 -10.70
CA LYS A 2 -6.23 2.39 -10.16
C LYS A 2 -4.73 2.11 -10.21
N ILE A 3 -4.25 1.36 -9.22
CA ILE A 3 -2.89 0.82 -9.22
C ILE A 3 -2.96 -0.59 -9.82
N GLU A 4 -2.50 -0.72 -11.06
CA GLU A 4 -2.57 -1.94 -11.85
C GLU A 4 -1.40 -2.87 -11.53
N ALA A 5 -0.20 -2.30 -11.38
CA ALA A 5 1.00 -3.05 -11.01
C ALA A 5 1.97 -2.21 -10.18
N ILE A 6 2.73 -2.88 -9.31
CA ILE A 6 3.83 -2.29 -8.53
C ILE A 6 5.06 -3.20 -8.64
N GLU A 7 6.21 -2.60 -8.92
CA GLU A 7 7.53 -3.23 -8.80
C GLU A 7 8.31 -2.59 -7.65
N LEU A 8 8.67 -3.41 -6.66
CA LEU A 8 9.44 -3.05 -5.47
C LEU A 8 10.79 -3.75 -5.45
N LEU A 9 11.71 -3.24 -4.64
CA LEU A 9 13.00 -3.89 -4.38
C LEU A 9 12.91 -4.81 -3.16
N SER A 10 13.69 -5.89 -3.18
CA SER A 10 13.88 -6.79 -2.04
C SER A 10 15.32 -7.28 -1.96
N ASN A 11 15.85 -7.45 -0.76
CA ASN A 11 17.13 -8.12 -0.57
C ASN A 11 17.02 -9.65 -0.54
N ASN A 12 15.80 -10.19 -0.38
CA ASN A 12 15.58 -11.62 -0.30
C ASN A 12 14.18 -11.99 -0.85
N ILE A 13 14.13 -12.26 -2.16
CA ILE A 13 12.88 -12.65 -2.83
C ILE A 13 12.38 -14.04 -2.38
N ILE A 14 13.24 -14.90 -1.82
CA ILE A 14 12.85 -16.21 -1.29
C ILE A 14 12.07 -16.04 0.03
N GLU A 15 12.59 -15.24 0.96
CA GLU A 15 11.86 -14.90 2.19
C GLU A 15 10.59 -14.09 1.89
N THR A 16 10.62 -13.26 0.84
CA THR A 16 9.44 -12.55 0.37
C THR A 16 8.38 -13.53 -0.13
N GLU A 17 8.76 -14.49 -0.99
CA GLU A 17 7.87 -15.58 -1.40
C GLU A 17 7.26 -16.33 -0.21
N GLN A 18 8.07 -16.65 0.80
CA GLN A 18 7.61 -17.36 1.99
C GLN A 18 6.63 -16.53 2.82
N PHE A 19 6.89 -15.24 3.02
CA PHE A 19 5.99 -14.38 3.78
C PHE A 19 4.61 -14.28 3.09
N TYR A 20 4.58 -13.93 1.81
CA TYR A 20 3.31 -13.75 1.09
C TYR A 20 2.54 -15.07 0.95
N ASN A 21 3.20 -16.21 0.73
CA ASN A 21 2.52 -17.51 0.66
C ASN A 21 2.05 -18.01 2.04
N ASN A 22 2.84 -17.86 3.09
CA ASN A 22 2.57 -18.52 4.38
C ASN A 22 1.84 -17.63 5.38
N VAL A 23 2.13 -16.33 5.38
CA VAL A 23 1.50 -15.36 6.29
C VAL A 23 0.26 -14.78 5.64
N LEU A 24 0.39 -14.28 4.40
CA LEU A 24 -0.75 -13.69 3.69
C LEU A 24 -1.57 -14.70 2.91
N ASN A 25 -1.16 -15.97 2.81
CA ASN A 25 -1.87 -16.97 2.02
C ASN A 25 -2.15 -16.52 0.57
N ILE A 26 -1.24 -15.74 -0.02
CA ILE A 26 -1.30 -15.27 -1.40
C ILE A 26 -0.34 -16.12 -2.22
N LYS A 27 -0.88 -16.84 -3.20
CA LYS A 27 -0.08 -17.72 -4.06
C LYS A 27 0.87 -16.91 -4.94
N THR A 28 2.09 -17.39 -5.09
CA THR A 28 3.03 -16.89 -6.12
C THR A 28 2.36 -16.92 -7.49
N ASN A 29 2.30 -15.78 -8.17
CA ASN A 29 1.78 -15.63 -9.52
C ASN A 29 2.84 -16.01 -10.57
N SER A 30 4.06 -15.50 -10.43
CA SER A 30 5.21 -15.89 -11.24
C SER A 30 6.51 -15.71 -10.46
N LYS A 31 7.57 -16.42 -10.84
CA LYS A 31 8.91 -16.17 -10.32
C LYS A 31 9.99 -16.57 -11.30
N ASN A 32 11.15 -15.93 -11.16
CA ASN A 32 12.40 -16.32 -11.79
C ASN A 32 13.56 -16.12 -10.78
N GLU A 33 14.80 -16.18 -11.24
CA GLU A 33 15.99 -16.07 -10.37
C GLU A 33 16.12 -14.71 -9.67
N ASN A 34 15.53 -13.65 -10.22
CA ASN A 34 15.67 -12.27 -9.75
C ASN A 34 14.34 -11.60 -9.37
N GLU A 35 13.21 -12.26 -9.58
CA GLU A 35 11.88 -11.69 -9.34
C GLU A 35 10.92 -12.71 -8.76
N VAL A 36 10.06 -12.27 -7.84
CA VAL A 36 8.81 -12.95 -7.47
C VAL A 36 7.63 -11.99 -7.63
N SER A 37 6.50 -12.47 -8.15
CA SER A 37 5.26 -11.69 -8.27
C SER A 37 4.06 -12.39 -7.65
N PHE A 38 3.11 -11.57 -7.22
CA PHE A 38 1.82 -11.96 -6.64
C PHE A 38 0.71 -11.17 -7.31
N LEU A 39 -0.49 -11.76 -7.30
CA LEU A 39 -1.72 -11.04 -7.63
C LEU A 39 -2.46 -10.78 -6.31
N ILE A 40 -2.47 -9.52 -5.87
CA ILE A 40 -3.13 -9.07 -4.63
C ILE A 40 -4.44 -8.42 -5.02
N GLY A 41 -5.54 -9.17 -4.89
CA GLY A 41 -6.82 -8.77 -5.48
C GLY A 41 -6.68 -8.61 -7.00
N THR A 42 -6.86 -7.41 -7.52
CA THR A 42 -6.62 -7.12 -8.95
C THR A 42 -5.26 -6.50 -9.27
N THR A 43 -4.42 -6.18 -8.28
CA THR A 43 -3.12 -5.52 -8.50
C THR A 43 -1.99 -6.55 -8.57
N LYS A 44 -1.14 -6.46 -9.60
CA LYS A 44 0.10 -7.25 -9.66
C LYS A 44 1.17 -6.57 -8.79
N VAL A 45 1.73 -7.29 -7.81
CA VAL A 45 2.87 -6.79 -7.02
C VAL A 45 4.06 -7.70 -7.25
N SER A 46 5.19 -7.14 -7.66
CA SER A 46 6.44 -7.87 -7.87
C SER A 46 7.59 -7.28 -7.08
N PHE A 47 8.49 -8.16 -6.66
CA PHE A 47 9.71 -7.82 -5.94
C PHE A 47 10.92 -8.25 -6.76
N GLN A 48 11.79 -7.30 -7.06
CA GLN A 48 13.06 -7.49 -7.74
C GLN A 48 14.20 -7.61 -6.72
N THR A 49 15.08 -8.58 -6.91
CA THR A 49 16.32 -8.70 -6.14
C THR A 49 17.17 -7.44 -6.32
N SER A 50 17.63 -6.86 -5.22
CA SER A 50 18.41 -5.63 -5.22
C SER A 50 19.53 -5.67 -4.18
N THR A 51 20.62 -4.96 -4.49
CA THR A 51 21.73 -4.68 -3.55
C THR A 51 21.50 -3.43 -2.71
N VAL A 52 20.44 -2.64 -2.98
CA VAL A 52 20.05 -1.50 -2.13
C VAL A 52 19.72 -2.03 -0.75
N GLU A 53 20.33 -1.51 0.31
CA GLU A 53 20.15 -2.07 1.66
C GLU A 53 18.75 -1.77 2.22
N ARG A 54 18.05 -2.83 2.64
CA ARG A 54 16.78 -2.80 3.39
C ARG A 54 15.70 -1.89 2.77
N PRO A 55 15.38 -2.06 1.47
CA PRO A 55 14.33 -1.29 0.83
C PRO A 55 13.00 -1.60 1.52
N ASN A 56 12.26 -0.55 1.86
CA ASN A 56 10.95 -0.68 2.48
C ASN A 56 9.99 0.40 1.98
N TYR A 57 8.73 0.03 1.91
CA TYR A 57 7.65 0.82 1.32
C TYR A 57 6.44 0.81 2.24
N HIS A 58 5.52 1.72 2.00
CA HIS A 58 4.18 1.65 2.57
C HIS A 58 3.19 1.26 1.47
N LEU A 59 2.37 0.23 1.73
CA LEU A 59 1.27 -0.18 0.87
C LEU A 59 0.01 -0.37 1.72
N ALA A 60 -1.16 0.01 1.19
CA ALA A 60 -2.44 -0.37 1.76
C ALA A 60 -3.25 -1.23 0.80
N PHE A 61 -3.91 -2.26 1.32
CA PHE A 61 -4.78 -3.14 0.56
C PHE A 61 -6.23 -2.90 1.00
N ASP A 62 -7.07 -2.51 0.05
CA ASP A 62 -8.49 -2.32 0.29
C ASP A 62 -9.18 -3.68 0.47
N ILE A 63 -10.04 -3.77 1.49
CA ILE A 63 -10.84 -4.95 1.81
C ILE A 63 -12.33 -4.56 1.93
N PRO A 64 -13.28 -5.51 1.83
CA PRO A 64 -14.69 -5.21 1.96
C PRO A 64 -15.01 -4.42 3.24
N ASN A 65 -15.89 -3.43 3.13
CA ASN A 65 -16.20 -2.47 4.18
C ASN A 65 -16.85 -3.09 5.43
N ASN A 66 -17.28 -4.36 5.35
CA ASN A 66 -17.86 -5.13 6.45
C ASN A 66 -16.91 -6.20 7.03
N LYS A 67 -15.62 -6.21 6.65
CA LYS A 67 -14.68 -7.30 6.99
C LYS A 67 -13.51 -6.92 7.91
N LEU A 68 -13.42 -5.67 8.38
CA LEU A 68 -12.28 -5.20 9.20
C LEU A 68 -11.92 -6.14 10.36
N GLU A 69 -12.90 -6.49 11.19
CA GLU A 69 -12.70 -7.32 12.39
C GLU A 69 -12.35 -8.78 12.05
N GLU A 70 -12.94 -9.33 10.99
CA GLU A 70 -12.59 -10.67 10.51
C GLU A 70 -11.16 -10.70 9.95
N ALA A 71 -10.78 -9.67 9.19
CA ALA A 71 -9.45 -9.52 8.64
C ALA A 71 -8.39 -9.40 9.72
N PHE A 72 -8.66 -8.61 10.77
CA PHE A 72 -7.78 -8.49 11.93
C PHE A 72 -7.59 -9.84 12.63
N LYS A 73 -8.68 -10.53 12.98
CA LYS A 73 -8.63 -11.85 13.64
C LYS A 73 -7.92 -12.91 12.80
N TRP A 74 -8.09 -12.83 11.49
CA TRP A 74 -7.40 -13.70 10.56
C TRP A 74 -5.88 -13.40 10.55
N LEU A 75 -5.48 -12.12 10.50
CA LEU A 75 -4.07 -11.77 10.37
C LEU A 75 -3.30 -11.89 11.70
N GLU A 76 -3.90 -11.55 12.84
CA GLU A 76 -3.23 -11.59 14.15
C GLU A 76 -2.77 -13.00 14.56
N GLN A 77 -3.39 -14.04 13.99
CA GLN A 77 -3.00 -15.43 14.19
C GLN A 77 -1.76 -15.83 13.38
N ARG A 78 -1.33 -14.99 12.43
CA ARG A 78 -0.32 -15.30 11.40
C ARG A 78 0.90 -14.39 11.47
N THR A 79 0.71 -13.15 11.93
CA THR A 79 1.80 -12.18 12.16
C THR A 79 1.42 -11.16 13.22
N THR A 80 2.41 -10.42 13.70
CA THR A 80 2.21 -9.32 14.65
C THR A 80 1.53 -8.14 13.97
N VAL A 81 0.35 -7.77 14.45
CA VAL A 81 -0.31 -6.50 14.12
C VAL A 81 0.22 -5.40 15.02
N LEU A 82 0.50 -4.24 14.44
CA LEU A 82 1.09 -3.10 15.14
C LEU A 82 0.06 -2.40 16.03
N PRO A 83 0.45 -1.96 17.24
CA PRO A 83 -0.39 -1.08 18.03
C PRO A 83 -0.47 0.30 17.37
N VAL A 84 -1.66 0.88 17.37
CA VAL A 84 -1.93 2.27 16.96
C VAL A 84 -1.93 3.18 18.19
N THR A 85 -2.46 2.69 19.30
CA THR A 85 -2.35 3.26 20.65
C THR A 85 -1.98 2.15 21.63
N ASP A 86 -1.77 2.50 22.90
CA ASP A 86 -1.50 1.49 23.96
C ASP A 86 -2.65 0.48 24.11
N ASP A 87 -3.87 0.86 23.72
CA ASP A 87 -5.10 0.07 23.92
C ASP A 87 -5.77 -0.41 22.61
N SER A 88 -5.22 -0.08 21.43
CA SER A 88 -5.87 -0.39 20.14
C SER A 88 -4.87 -0.64 19.02
N GLN A 89 -5.15 -1.65 18.21
CA GLN A 89 -4.47 -1.95 16.93
C GLN A 89 -5.16 -1.29 15.73
N PHE A 90 -6.37 -0.75 15.91
CA PHE A 90 -7.12 -0.11 14.85
C PHE A 90 -6.88 1.39 14.81
N SER A 91 -6.67 1.93 13.61
CA SER A 91 -6.79 3.36 13.35
C SER A 91 -8.20 3.69 12.85
N SER A 92 -8.58 4.96 13.01
CA SER A 92 -9.81 5.51 12.44
C SER A 92 -9.51 6.84 11.77
N PHE A 93 -9.89 6.94 10.50
CA PHE A 93 -9.70 8.12 9.67
C PHE A 93 -11.06 8.75 9.38
N GLU A 94 -11.49 9.67 10.24
CA GLU A 94 -12.82 10.29 10.16
C GLU A 94 -13.06 10.97 8.81
N ALA A 95 -12.12 11.79 8.36
CA ALA A 95 -12.23 12.49 7.08
C ALA A 95 -12.32 11.53 5.88
N TRP A 96 -11.71 10.35 5.97
CA TRP A 96 -11.68 9.37 4.89
C TRP A 96 -12.81 8.35 5.00
N ASN A 97 -13.62 8.43 6.07
CA ASN A 97 -14.60 7.43 6.48
C ASN A 97 -14.02 6.00 6.37
N ALA A 98 -12.87 5.79 7.01
CA ALA A 98 -12.12 4.54 6.91
C ALA A 98 -11.54 4.08 8.24
N LYS A 99 -11.27 2.79 8.35
CA LYS A 99 -10.54 2.17 9.46
C LYS A 99 -9.52 1.18 8.92
N SER A 100 -8.41 1.02 9.63
CA SER A 100 -7.36 0.09 9.21
C SER A 100 -6.54 -0.45 10.38
N PHE A 101 -5.65 -1.39 10.06
CA PHE A 101 -4.59 -1.87 10.95
C PHE A 101 -3.35 -2.22 10.13
N TYR A 102 -2.20 -2.29 10.81
CA TYR A 102 -0.89 -2.30 10.16
C TYR A 102 -0.05 -3.48 10.60
N PHE A 103 0.85 -3.94 9.73
CA PHE A 103 1.78 -5.03 10.00
C PHE A 103 3.01 -4.88 9.10
N TYR A 104 4.08 -5.60 9.42
CA TYR A 104 5.27 -5.63 8.58
C TYR A 104 5.34 -6.93 7.78
N ASP A 105 5.88 -6.84 6.56
CA ASP A 105 6.41 -8.01 5.86
C ASP A 105 7.88 -8.28 6.20
N ASN A 106 8.46 -9.29 5.55
CA ASN A 106 9.87 -9.68 5.75
C ASN A 106 10.87 -8.61 5.30
N ASN A 107 10.52 -7.73 4.35
CA ASN A 107 11.37 -6.63 3.90
C ASN A 107 11.28 -5.42 4.86
N GLY A 108 10.31 -5.43 5.77
CA GLY A 108 9.99 -4.30 6.63
C GLY A 108 9.05 -3.29 5.97
N ASN A 109 8.37 -3.67 4.89
CA ASN A 109 7.30 -2.87 4.31
C ASN A 109 6.18 -2.68 5.33
N LEU A 110 5.72 -1.45 5.49
CA LEU A 110 4.55 -1.15 6.31
C LEU A 110 3.30 -1.43 5.47
N LEU A 111 2.69 -2.58 5.72
CA LEU A 111 1.47 -3.02 5.06
C LEU A 111 0.25 -2.64 5.91
N GLU A 112 -0.83 -2.29 5.23
CA GLU A 112 -2.10 -1.88 5.83
C GLU A 112 -3.26 -2.65 5.20
N LEU A 113 -4.19 -3.15 6.00
CA LEU A 113 -5.52 -3.54 5.52
C LEU A 113 -6.51 -2.43 5.90
N ILE A 114 -7.16 -1.85 4.89
CA ILE A 114 -8.04 -0.70 5.06
C ILE A 114 -9.46 -1.02 4.59
N CYS A 115 -10.45 -0.66 5.41
CA CYS A 115 -11.86 -0.63 5.05
C CYS A 115 -12.29 0.82 4.84
N ARG A 116 -12.78 1.16 3.65
CA ARG A 116 -13.45 2.45 3.36
C ARG A 116 -14.96 2.28 3.34
N PHE A 117 -15.65 2.93 4.27
CA PHE A 117 -17.10 2.79 4.43
C PHE A 117 -17.92 3.58 3.41
N ASP A 118 -17.28 4.45 2.62
CA ASP A 118 -17.92 5.13 1.48
C ASP A 118 -18.07 4.25 0.24
N THR A 119 -17.37 3.11 0.19
CA THR A 119 -17.46 2.16 -0.94
C THR A 119 -18.57 1.14 -0.67
N ASP A 120 -19.27 0.67 -1.70
CA ASP A 120 -20.32 -0.36 -1.58
C ASP A 120 -19.75 -1.77 -1.86
N HIS A 121 -18.64 -2.09 -1.20
CA HIS A 121 -17.97 -3.39 -1.33
C HIS A 121 -18.21 -4.21 -0.07
N GLN A 122 -19.29 -4.99 -0.07
CA GLN A 122 -19.60 -5.95 0.99
C GLN A 122 -19.33 -7.37 0.54
N SER A 123 -19.03 -8.25 1.51
CA SER A 123 -18.92 -9.68 1.28
C SER A 123 -19.59 -10.47 2.40
N ASP A 124 -20.34 -11.50 2.05
CA ASP A 124 -20.89 -12.48 2.99
C ASP A 124 -19.94 -13.65 3.25
N VAL A 125 -18.84 -13.74 2.48
CA VAL A 125 -17.83 -14.80 2.63
C VAL A 125 -16.92 -14.50 3.82
N ALA A 126 -16.55 -15.52 4.58
CA ALA A 126 -15.58 -15.38 5.67
C ALA A 126 -14.24 -14.85 5.13
N PHE A 127 -13.61 -13.92 5.85
CA PHE A 127 -12.39 -13.28 5.36
C PHE A 127 -11.25 -14.29 5.16
N ASP A 128 -10.65 -14.22 3.98
CA ASP A 128 -9.36 -14.82 3.64
C ASP A 128 -8.60 -13.88 2.69
N SER A 129 -7.44 -14.31 2.21
CA SER A 129 -6.61 -13.53 1.28
C SER A 129 -7.29 -13.22 -0.05
N ASN A 130 -8.27 -14.01 -0.49
CA ASN A 130 -9.05 -13.73 -1.70
C ASN A 130 -10.08 -12.61 -1.48
N SER A 131 -10.30 -12.19 -0.24
CA SER A 131 -11.16 -11.05 0.10
C SER A 131 -10.46 -9.71 -0.14
N ILE A 132 -9.14 -9.69 -0.34
CA ILE A 132 -8.40 -8.46 -0.67
C ILE A 132 -8.79 -8.01 -2.08
N LEU A 133 -9.18 -6.75 -2.23
CA LEU A 133 -9.75 -6.22 -3.47
C LEU A 133 -8.64 -5.76 -4.44
N TYR A 134 -7.70 -4.97 -3.95
CA TYR A 134 -6.56 -4.42 -4.70
C TYR A 134 -5.60 -3.69 -3.75
N VAL A 135 -4.41 -3.34 -4.26
CA VAL A 135 -3.54 -2.38 -3.57
C VAL A 135 -4.03 -0.97 -3.89
N SER A 136 -4.47 -0.25 -2.86
CA SER A 136 -5.09 1.06 -3.00
C SER A 136 -4.14 2.21 -2.73
N GLU A 137 -3.05 1.98 -1.99
CA GLU A 137 -2.12 3.04 -1.61
C GLU A 137 -0.67 2.61 -1.81
N ILE A 138 0.16 3.56 -2.26
CA ILE A 138 1.61 3.43 -2.21
C ILE A 138 2.25 4.72 -1.68
N GLY A 139 3.19 4.55 -0.74
CA GLY A 139 4.02 5.63 -0.22
C GLY A 139 5.07 6.11 -1.21
N ILE A 140 5.19 7.43 -1.38
CA ILE A 140 6.23 8.10 -2.16
C ILE A 140 6.97 9.05 -1.23
N VAL A 141 8.26 8.84 -1.06
CA VAL A 141 9.11 9.71 -0.23
C VAL A 141 9.85 10.68 -1.13
N THR A 142 9.68 11.98 -0.90
CA THR A 142 10.26 13.05 -1.74
C THR A 142 10.77 14.21 -0.89
N SER A 143 11.80 14.91 -1.37
CA SER A 143 12.30 16.11 -0.68
C SER A 143 11.37 17.32 -0.79
N ASP A 144 10.48 17.34 -1.79
CA ASP A 144 9.51 18.42 -2.00
C ASP A 144 8.15 17.85 -2.41
N VAL A 145 7.26 17.75 -1.43
CA VAL A 145 5.92 17.18 -1.60
C VAL A 145 5.09 17.99 -2.59
N HIS A 146 5.17 19.32 -2.55
CA HIS A 146 4.34 20.16 -3.42
C HIS A 146 4.80 20.06 -4.87
N SER A 147 6.10 20.25 -5.13
CA SER A 147 6.62 20.16 -6.50
C SER A 147 6.40 18.78 -7.11
N THR A 148 6.62 17.72 -6.33
CA THR A 148 6.35 16.34 -6.79
C THR A 148 4.86 16.14 -7.07
N ALA A 149 3.97 16.66 -6.22
CA ALA A 149 2.55 16.52 -6.43
C ALA A 149 2.07 17.19 -7.72
N GLU A 150 2.50 18.42 -7.97
CA GLU A 150 2.14 19.16 -9.19
C GLU A 150 2.68 18.46 -10.46
N GLU A 151 3.89 17.89 -10.40
CA GLU A 151 4.44 17.09 -11.50
C GLU A 151 3.58 15.86 -11.80
N LEU A 152 3.24 15.08 -10.77
CA LEU A 152 2.42 13.87 -10.93
C LEU A 152 1.00 14.19 -11.44
N ILE A 153 0.38 15.24 -10.89
CA ILE A 153 -0.94 15.73 -11.31
C ILE A 153 -0.92 16.09 -12.80
N SER A 154 0.04 16.91 -13.21
CA SER A 154 0.19 17.37 -14.59
C SER A 154 0.48 16.22 -15.56
N GLN A 155 1.43 15.35 -15.19
CA GLN A 155 1.87 14.25 -16.06
C GLN A 155 0.78 13.20 -16.25
N TYR A 156 0.15 12.76 -15.16
CA TYR A 156 -0.77 11.61 -15.19
C TYR A 156 -2.25 11.99 -15.26
N GLY A 157 -2.58 13.28 -15.20
CA GLY A 157 -3.97 13.77 -15.19
C GLY A 157 -4.70 13.34 -13.93
N LEU A 158 -4.07 13.56 -12.78
CA LEU A 158 -4.60 13.22 -11.46
C LEU A 158 -5.01 14.49 -10.71
N ASP A 159 -5.66 14.32 -9.56
CA ASP A 159 -6.03 15.42 -8.67
C ASP A 159 -5.56 15.14 -7.25
N TYR A 160 -5.45 16.20 -6.45
CA TYR A 160 -5.33 16.04 -5.00
C TYR A 160 -6.55 15.30 -4.44
N TYR A 161 -6.31 14.37 -3.52
CA TYR A 161 -7.39 13.65 -2.88
C TYR A 161 -8.20 14.57 -1.96
N VAL A 162 -9.50 14.70 -2.27
CA VAL A 162 -10.38 15.73 -1.69
C VAL A 162 -10.51 15.63 -0.16
N LYS A 163 -10.37 14.42 0.40
CA LYS A 163 -10.54 14.18 1.85
C LYS A 163 -9.26 14.42 2.66
N GLN A 164 -8.15 14.80 2.02
CA GLN A 164 -6.87 15.00 2.68
C GLN A 164 -6.34 16.42 2.49
N PRO A 165 -6.34 17.26 3.55
CA PRO A 165 -5.62 18.53 3.52
C PRO A 165 -4.13 18.31 3.26
N LYS A 166 -3.59 19.09 2.35
CA LYS A 166 -2.16 19.14 2.04
C LYS A 166 -1.40 20.00 3.07
N THR A 167 -0.21 19.55 3.43
CA THR A 167 0.76 20.27 4.25
C THR A 167 2.11 20.32 3.52
N GLU A 168 3.08 21.02 4.08
CA GLU A 168 4.44 21.09 3.53
C GLU A 168 5.11 19.71 3.39
N ASN A 169 4.81 18.80 4.31
CA ASN A 169 5.41 17.48 4.40
C ASN A 169 4.48 16.30 4.07
N PHE A 170 3.26 16.58 3.62
CA PHE A 170 2.27 15.55 3.31
C PHE A 170 1.23 16.00 2.28
N ALA A 171 1.06 15.19 1.24
CA ALA A 171 -0.05 15.31 0.30
C ALA A 171 -0.50 13.92 -0.16
N VAL A 172 -1.74 13.84 -0.63
CA VAL A 172 -2.29 12.63 -1.21
C VAL A 172 -2.91 12.98 -2.56
N ILE A 173 -2.64 12.15 -3.56
CA ILE A 173 -3.08 12.32 -4.96
C ILE A 173 -3.85 11.08 -5.38
N GLY A 174 -4.96 11.26 -6.10
CA GLY A 174 -5.81 10.17 -6.57
C GLY A 174 -7.20 10.15 -5.95
N ASP A 175 -7.81 8.98 -5.91
CA ASP A 175 -9.17 8.75 -5.40
C ASP A 175 -9.28 7.42 -4.64
N GLU A 176 -10.46 7.07 -4.16
CA GLU A 176 -10.71 5.89 -3.31
C GLU A 176 -10.27 4.55 -3.93
N ASN A 177 -10.01 4.49 -5.25
CA ASN A 177 -9.55 3.27 -5.92
C ASN A 177 -8.02 3.22 -6.12
N GLY A 178 -7.32 4.30 -5.80
CA GLY A 178 -5.87 4.39 -5.93
C GLY A 178 -5.36 5.74 -5.45
N LEU A 179 -4.41 5.72 -4.52
CA LEU A 179 -3.82 6.88 -3.88
C LEU A 179 -2.29 6.80 -3.88
N LEU A 180 -1.65 7.93 -4.17
CA LEU A 180 -0.23 8.15 -3.97
C LEU A 180 -0.04 8.97 -2.70
N ILE A 181 0.69 8.42 -1.72
CA ILE A 181 0.87 9.00 -0.39
C ILE A 181 2.25 9.68 -0.33
N LEU A 182 2.30 11.00 -0.59
CA LEU A 182 3.55 11.75 -0.70
C LEU A 182 3.99 12.29 0.66
N VAL A 183 5.20 11.97 1.09
CA VAL A 183 5.76 12.43 2.37
C VAL A 183 7.21 12.86 2.23
N THR A 184 7.67 13.74 3.12
CA THR A 184 9.10 14.03 3.26
C THR A 184 9.81 13.02 4.16
N PRO A 185 11.14 12.82 4.02
CA PRO A 185 11.91 11.86 4.82
C PRO A 185 11.87 12.09 6.35
N ASP A 186 11.61 13.31 6.80
CA ASP A 186 11.49 13.66 8.22
C ASP A 186 10.15 13.25 8.82
N ARG A 187 9.16 12.83 8.01
CA ARG A 187 7.89 12.33 8.52
C ARG A 187 8.02 10.86 8.94
N ASN A 188 7.34 10.49 10.02
CA ASN A 188 7.20 9.09 10.39
C ASN A 188 6.05 8.45 9.62
N TRP A 189 6.21 7.20 9.22
CA TRP A 189 5.07 6.40 8.77
C TRP A 189 4.20 6.05 9.97
N PHE A 190 2.98 6.61 10.04
CA PHE A 190 2.00 6.24 11.06
C PHE A 190 1.61 4.74 10.95
N PRO A 191 1.39 4.01 12.05
CA PRO A 191 1.44 4.41 13.46
C PRO A 191 2.84 4.32 14.09
N THR A 192 3.87 4.17 13.26
CA THR A 192 5.23 3.81 13.68
C THR A 192 6.06 5.04 14.05
N THR A 193 7.20 4.81 14.71
CA THR A 193 8.24 5.83 14.92
C THR A 193 9.32 5.82 13.83
N LYS A 194 9.16 5.00 12.78
CA LYS A 194 10.12 4.90 11.68
C LYS A 194 9.96 6.07 10.72
N LYS A 195 11.09 6.72 10.41
CA LYS A 195 11.18 7.76 9.39
C LYS A 195 10.94 7.19 8.00
N ALA A 196 10.32 7.98 7.15
CA ALA A 196 10.17 7.66 5.74
C ALA A 196 11.53 7.66 5.05
N GLN A 197 11.76 6.67 4.18
CA GLN A 197 12.99 6.53 3.41
C GLN A 197 12.63 6.35 1.94
N ALA A 198 13.35 7.04 1.06
CA ALA A 198 13.14 6.94 -0.38
C ALA A 198 13.83 5.69 -0.92
N PHE A 199 13.09 4.92 -1.71
CA PHE A 199 13.57 3.77 -2.45
C PHE A 199 12.88 3.75 -3.81
N GLU A 200 13.62 3.30 -4.82
CA GLU A 200 13.09 3.19 -6.18
C GLU A 200 11.92 2.19 -6.22
N ALA A 201 10.89 2.54 -6.99
CA ALA A 201 9.78 1.64 -7.30
C ALA A 201 9.17 2.03 -8.65
N LYS A 202 8.49 1.09 -9.30
CA LYS A 202 7.68 1.39 -10.48
C LYS A 202 6.22 1.12 -10.17
N VAL A 203 5.35 2.00 -10.65
CA VAL A 203 3.91 1.89 -10.46
C VAL A 203 3.24 2.05 -11.82
N GLN A 204 2.39 1.10 -12.17
CA GLN A 204 1.53 1.21 -13.33
C GLN A 204 0.14 1.68 -12.87
N LEU A 205 -0.32 2.79 -13.41
CA LEU A 205 -1.57 3.44 -13.05
C LEU A 205 -2.54 3.43 -14.23
N SER A 206 -3.85 3.37 -13.97
CA SER A 206 -4.88 3.65 -14.96
C SER A 206 -5.86 4.71 -14.45
N THR A 207 -6.43 5.49 -15.37
CA THR A 207 -7.54 6.42 -15.08
C THR A 207 -8.68 6.16 -16.06
N ALA A 208 -9.85 6.76 -15.81
CA ALA A 208 -11.01 6.57 -16.69
C ALA A 208 -10.72 6.96 -18.15
N ASP A 209 -9.88 7.98 -18.34
CA ASP A 209 -9.58 8.56 -19.66
C ASP A 209 -8.24 8.10 -20.25
N ARG A 210 -7.39 7.43 -19.46
CA ARG A 210 -6.05 7.00 -19.89
C ARG A 210 -5.76 5.57 -19.48
N ALA A 211 -5.51 4.73 -20.48
CA ALA A 211 -5.01 3.39 -20.26
C ALA A 211 -3.53 3.44 -19.84
N TYR A 212 -3.20 2.66 -18.81
CA TYR A 212 -1.85 2.24 -18.40
C TYR A 212 -0.73 3.29 -18.57
N GLN A 213 -0.40 3.98 -17.49
CA GLN A 213 0.70 4.94 -17.39
C GLN A 213 1.74 4.42 -16.40
N GLU A 214 3.03 4.51 -16.74
CA GLU A 214 4.13 4.09 -15.85
C GLU A 214 4.69 5.28 -15.09
N LEU A 215 4.73 5.15 -13.76
CA LEU A 215 5.36 6.07 -12.82
C LEU A 215 6.63 5.42 -12.25
N PHE A 216 7.74 6.13 -12.37
CA PHE A 216 9.01 5.75 -11.74
C PHE A 216 9.23 6.61 -10.49
N ILE A 217 9.19 5.98 -9.32
CA ILE A 217 9.56 6.58 -8.04
C ILE A 217 11.08 6.48 -7.92
N LYS A 218 11.72 7.62 -7.61
CA LYS A 218 13.18 7.72 -7.42
C LYS A 218 13.53 7.84 -5.95
#